data_AF-X2FIY2-F1
#
_entry.id   AF-X2FIY2-F1
#
_cell.length_a   1.000
_cell.length_b   1.000
_cell.length_c   1.000
_cell.angle_alpha   90.00
_cell.angle_beta   90.00
_cell.angle_gamma   90.00
#
_symmetry.space_group_name_H-M   'P 1'
#
loop_
_entity.id
_entity.type
_entity.pdbx_description
1 polymer ?
#
loop_
_entity_poly.entity_id
_entity_poly.type
_entity_poly.pdbx_seq_one_letter_code
_entity_poly.pdbx_strand_id
1 'polypeptide(L)'
;ALEQAGIGSKGDFPGPLFLAVAPIETEWPQRLEVAREVPTKDFGIIEYLATCSGGKFAHFHRRFTFGSVALNLAETFGTKGSPISLSTACASGATAIQLGVEAIRRGETDATLCVATDGSVNPEAMVRFSLLSALSTQNDPPQAASKPFSKNRDGFVMAEGAGALVLESYEAAMARGARILGVVAGCGELT
;
A
#
# COMPACT_ATOMS: atom_id res chain seq x y z
N ALA A 1 10.28 9.29 7.58
CA ALA A 1 11.00 8.04 7.88
C ALA A 1 12.51 8.18 7.62
N LEU A 2 12.97 8.33 6.37
CA LEU A 2 14.41 8.39 6.06
C LEU A 2 15.16 9.50 6.81
N GLU A 3 14.64 10.73 6.76
CA GLU A 3 15.22 11.87 7.49
C GLU A 3 15.25 11.62 9.00
N GLN A 4 14.17 11.08 9.56
CA GLN A 4 14.08 10.75 10.99
C GLN A 4 15.07 9.66 11.40
N ALA A 5 15.33 8.69 10.52
CA ALA A 5 16.30 7.63 10.75
C ALA A 5 17.75 8.13 10.58
N GLY A 6 17.97 9.17 9.77
CA GLY A 6 19.30 9.68 9.47
C GLY A 6 20.19 8.65 8.76
N ILE A 7 19.61 7.84 7.87
CA ILE A 7 20.31 6.81 7.10
C ILE A 7 20.20 7.08 5.60
N GLY A 8 21.28 6.78 4.88
CA GLY A 8 21.38 7.00 3.44
C GLY A 8 21.52 8.47 3.08
N SER A 9 21.40 8.77 1.80
CA SER A 9 21.34 10.13 1.28
C SER A 9 20.17 10.29 0.31
N LYS A 10 19.92 11.51 -0.18
CA LYS A 10 18.79 11.78 -1.09
C LYS A 10 18.96 10.96 -2.37
N GLY A 11 18.01 10.06 -2.61
CA GLY A 11 18.05 9.16 -3.78
C GLY A 11 19.06 8.01 -3.63
N ASP A 12 19.49 7.70 -2.40
CA ASP A 12 20.41 6.59 -2.13
C ASP A 12 20.16 5.99 -0.74
N PHE A 13 19.14 5.14 -0.65
CA PHE A 13 18.84 4.35 0.55
C PHE A 13 19.59 3.00 0.51
N PRO A 14 20.28 2.59 1.59
CA PRO A 14 21.19 1.43 1.57
C PRO A 14 20.46 0.09 1.81
N GLY A 15 19.30 -0.12 1.22
CA GLY A 15 18.51 -1.32 1.46
C GLY A 15 17.30 -1.51 0.54
N PRO A 16 16.63 -2.67 0.59
CA PRO A 16 15.44 -2.94 -0.20
C PRO A 16 14.19 -2.20 0.29
N LEU A 17 13.20 -2.10 -0.61
CA LEU A 17 11.86 -1.56 -0.37
C LEU A 17 10.82 -2.67 -0.31
N PHE A 18 10.10 -2.75 0.80
CA PHE A 18 8.89 -3.55 0.94
C PHE A 18 7.69 -2.61 1.08
N LEU A 19 6.85 -2.54 0.04
CA LEU A 19 5.65 -1.70 0.01
C LEU A 19 4.40 -2.57 0.14
N ALA A 20 3.70 -2.40 1.25
CA ALA A 20 2.31 -2.77 1.39
C ALA A 20 1.42 -1.71 0.73
N VAL A 21 0.62 -2.11 -0.26
CA VAL A 21 -0.29 -1.21 -0.96
C VAL A 21 -1.56 -1.96 -1.33
N ALA A 22 -2.71 -1.33 -1.08
CA ALA A 22 -3.97 -1.87 -1.58
C ALA A 22 -3.94 -1.89 -3.12
N PRO A 23 -4.46 -2.95 -3.79
CA PRO A 23 -4.52 -2.97 -5.24
C PRO A 23 -5.21 -1.72 -5.78
N ILE A 24 -4.50 -0.94 -6.58
CA ILE A 24 -5.06 0.28 -7.18
C ILE A 24 -5.95 -0.16 -8.34
N GLU A 25 -7.25 0.06 -8.22
CA GLU A 25 -8.20 -0.26 -9.27
C GLU A 25 -8.49 0.95 -10.16
N THR A 26 -8.93 0.68 -11.39
CA THR A 26 -9.54 1.72 -12.23
C THR A 26 -10.91 2.06 -11.67
N GLU A 27 -11.15 3.33 -11.38
CA GLU A 27 -12.42 3.81 -10.86
C GLU A 27 -13.35 4.31 -11.98
N TRP A 28 -14.58 4.65 -11.60
CA TRP A 28 -15.61 5.15 -12.51
C TRP A 28 -15.15 6.29 -13.42
N PRO A 29 -14.41 7.32 -12.95
CA PRO A 29 -13.95 8.38 -13.84
C PRO A 29 -13.11 7.86 -15.02
N GLN A 30 -12.16 6.95 -14.77
CA GLN A 30 -11.32 6.38 -15.83
C GLN A 30 -12.11 5.44 -16.73
N ARG A 31 -13.01 4.62 -16.17
CA ARG A 31 -13.90 3.75 -16.96
C ARG A 31 -14.80 4.56 -17.90
N LEU A 32 -15.35 5.68 -17.42
CA LEU A 32 -16.18 6.58 -18.22
C LEU A 32 -15.36 7.31 -19.30
N GLU A 33 -14.11 7.65 -19.02
CA GLU A 33 -13.20 8.22 -20.03
C GLU A 33 -12.95 7.25 -21.19
N VAL A 34 -12.64 5.98 -20.88
CA VAL A 34 -12.50 4.95 -21.91
C VAL A 34 -13.83 4.71 -22.64
N ALA A 35 -14.94 4.66 -21.92
CA ALA A 35 -16.26 4.40 -22.50
C ALA A 35 -16.68 5.45 -23.54
N ARG A 36 -16.31 6.73 -23.36
CA ARG A 36 -16.60 7.80 -24.35
C ARG A 36 -15.88 7.60 -25.67
N GLU A 37 -14.82 6.80 -25.69
CA GLU A 37 -14.01 6.51 -26.87
C GLU A 37 -14.37 5.16 -27.50
N VAL A 38 -15.36 4.45 -26.95
CA VAL A 38 -15.90 3.23 -27.56
C VAL A 38 -16.71 3.62 -28.81
N PRO A 39 -16.37 3.10 -30.01
CA PRO A 39 -17.00 3.53 -31.27
C PRO A 39 -18.47 3.12 -31.41
N THR A 40 -18.94 2.16 -30.61
CA THR A 40 -20.26 1.55 -30.69
C THR A 40 -21.18 2.05 -29.58
N LYS A 41 -22.48 2.11 -29.87
CA LYS A 41 -23.51 2.39 -28.84
C LYS A 41 -23.81 1.16 -27.97
N ASP A 42 -23.53 -0.03 -28.49
CA ASP A 42 -23.58 -1.27 -27.73
C ASP A 42 -22.30 -1.36 -26.90
N PHE A 43 -22.40 -0.91 -25.64
CA PHE A 43 -21.30 -0.96 -24.69
C PHE A 43 -21.17 -2.36 -24.11
N GLY A 44 -20.23 -3.13 -24.65
CA GLY A 44 -19.81 -4.42 -24.12
C GLY A 44 -18.38 -4.40 -23.61
N ILE A 45 -18.04 -5.43 -22.81
CA ILE A 45 -16.68 -5.59 -22.27
C ILE A 45 -15.65 -5.81 -23.40
N ILE A 46 -16.05 -6.42 -24.52
CA ILE A 46 -15.15 -6.70 -25.65
C ILE A 46 -14.74 -5.40 -26.33
N GLU A 47 -15.70 -4.51 -26.60
CA GLU A 47 -15.48 -3.22 -27.23
C GLU A 47 -14.64 -2.31 -26.31
N TYR A 48 -14.90 -2.34 -25.00
CA TYR A 48 -14.11 -1.64 -24.00
C TYR A 48 -12.63 -2.10 -24.01
N LEU A 49 -12.39 -3.42 -24.01
CA LEU A 49 -11.04 -3.99 -24.06
C LEU A 49 -10.34 -3.69 -25.39
N ALA A 50 -11.08 -3.73 -26.51
CA ALA A 50 -10.55 -3.35 -27.82
C ALA A 50 -10.08 -1.88 -27.83
N THR A 51 -10.89 -0.95 -27.31
CA THR A 51 -10.50 0.46 -27.16
C THR A 51 -9.26 0.62 -26.27
N CYS A 52 -9.15 -0.14 -25.18
CA CYS A 52 -7.95 -0.12 -24.33
C CYS A 52 -6.68 -0.62 -25.05
N SER A 53 -6.82 -1.59 -25.96
CA SER A 53 -5.69 -2.21 -26.65
C SER A 53 -4.98 -1.30 -27.66
N GLY A 54 -5.64 -0.23 -28.11
CA GLY A 54 -5.10 0.74 -29.07
C GLY A 54 -4.01 1.67 -28.50
N GLY A 55 -3.54 1.46 -27.26
CA GLY A 55 -2.43 2.20 -26.66
C GLY A 55 -2.76 3.61 -26.15
N LYS A 56 -3.88 4.22 -26.57
CA LYS A 56 -4.36 5.54 -26.09
C LYS A 56 -4.43 5.63 -24.56
N PHE A 57 -4.80 4.53 -23.90
CA PHE A 57 -4.94 4.43 -22.44
C PHE A 57 -3.78 3.71 -21.73
N ALA A 58 -2.62 3.56 -22.39
CA ALA A 58 -1.46 2.89 -21.78
C ALA A 58 -0.96 3.56 -20.48
N HIS A 59 -1.23 4.85 -20.31
CA HIS A 59 -0.92 5.59 -19.09
C HIS A 59 -1.77 5.13 -17.88
N PHE A 60 -3.03 4.71 -18.09
CA PHE A 60 -3.83 4.06 -17.06
C PHE A 60 -3.21 2.74 -16.66
N HIS A 61 -2.85 1.88 -17.62
CA HIS A 61 -2.17 0.62 -17.31
C HIS A 61 -0.91 0.86 -16.47
N ARG A 62 -0.04 1.80 -16.86
CA ARG A 62 1.17 2.12 -16.10
C ARG A 62 0.87 2.61 -14.68
N ARG A 63 -0.19 3.42 -14.50
CA ARG A 63 -0.58 3.97 -13.19
C ARG A 63 -1.24 2.94 -12.27
N PHE A 64 -2.04 2.03 -12.83
CA PHE A 64 -2.80 1.03 -12.07
C PHE A 64 -2.09 -0.33 -11.98
N THR A 65 -0.93 -0.48 -12.63
CA THR A 65 -0.07 -1.63 -12.40
C THR A 65 0.32 -1.67 -10.93
N PHE A 66 0.12 -2.82 -10.28
CA PHE A 66 0.32 -2.99 -8.84
C PHE A 66 1.72 -2.54 -8.36
N GLY A 67 2.76 -2.83 -9.13
CA GLY A 67 4.14 -2.45 -8.83
C GLY A 67 4.49 -0.97 -9.05
N SER A 68 3.59 -0.16 -9.63
CA SER A 68 3.91 1.21 -10.06
C SER A 68 4.33 2.14 -8.91
N VAL A 69 3.65 2.03 -7.76
CA VAL A 69 3.97 2.83 -6.57
C VAL A 69 5.35 2.47 -6.04
N ALA A 70 5.65 1.18 -5.89
CA ALA A 70 6.95 0.76 -5.37
C ALA A 70 8.08 1.11 -6.33
N LEU A 71 7.87 1.04 -7.65
CA LEU A 71 8.83 1.50 -8.64
C LEU A 71 9.12 3.00 -8.50
N ASN A 72 8.07 3.82 -8.35
CA ASN A 72 8.25 5.27 -8.19
C ASN A 72 8.97 5.63 -6.89
N LEU A 73 8.65 4.96 -5.78
CA LEU A 73 9.35 5.13 -4.51
C LEU A 73 10.80 4.67 -4.60
N ALA A 74 11.07 3.54 -5.26
CA ALA A 74 12.43 3.03 -5.45
C ALA A 74 13.30 3.99 -6.27
N GLU A 75 12.75 4.56 -7.36
CA GLU A 75 13.43 5.58 -8.16
C GLU A 75 13.68 6.86 -7.35
N THR A 76 12.68 7.29 -6.57
CA THR A 76 12.75 8.53 -5.78
C THR A 76 13.76 8.43 -4.63
N PHE A 77 13.82 7.27 -3.97
CA PHE A 77 14.63 7.07 -2.75
C PHE A 77 15.89 6.23 -2.97
N GLY A 78 16.11 5.71 -4.19
CA GLY A 78 17.31 4.96 -4.57
C GLY A 78 17.51 3.65 -3.81
N THR A 79 16.42 2.97 -3.48
CA THR A 79 16.45 1.68 -2.76
C THR A 79 17.12 0.60 -3.59
N LYS A 80 17.73 -0.39 -2.94
CA LYS A 80 18.52 -1.44 -3.60
C LYS A 80 17.68 -2.67 -3.94
N GLY A 81 18.03 -3.32 -5.04
CA GLY A 81 17.30 -4.48 -5.55
C GLY A 81 15.94 -4.11 -6.17
N SER A 82 15.17 -5.14 -6.52
CA SER A 82 13.82 -4.93 -7.06
C SER A 82 12.88 -4.55 -5.92
N PRO A 83 12.10 -3.46 -6.06
CA PRO A 83 11.10 -3.13 -5.05
C PRO A 83 9.98 -4.17 -5.06
N ILE A 84 9.45 -4.48 -3.88
CA ILE A 84 8.34 -5.43 -3.73
C ILE A 84 7.07 -4.66 -3.38
N SER A 85 6.01 -4.88 -4.17
CA SER A 85 4.64 -4.52 -3.80
C SER A 85 3.92 -5.77 -3.32
N LEU A 86 3.22 -5.68 -2.19
CA LEU A 86 2.50 -6.81 -1.60
C LEU A 86 1.14 -6.38 -1.05
N SER A 87 0.22 -7.34 -0.99
CA SER A 87 -1.07 -7.20 -0.32
C SER A 87 -1.44 -8.51 0.36
N THR A 88 -1.65 -8.44 1.67
CA THR A 88 -2.26 -9.47 2.52
C THR A 88 -3.52 -8.89 3.18
N ALA A 89 -4.25 -8.06 2.43
CA ALA A 89 -5.41 -7.29 2.90
C ALA A 89 -5.08 -6.44 4.14
N CYS A 90 -5.86 -6.55 5.22
CA CYS A 90 -5.69 -5.77 6.45
C CYS A 90 -4.33 -5.97 7.14
N ALA A 91 -3.63 -7.07 6.86
CA ALA A 91 -2.34 -7.39 7.45
C ALA A 91 -1.14 -6.87 6.65
N SER A 92 -1.36 -6.24 5.49
CA SER A 92 -0.28 -5.90 4.53
C SER A 92 0.88 -5.14 5.17
N GLY A 93 0.59 -4.12 6.00
CA GLY A 93 1.63 -3.36 6.68
C GLY A 93 2.51 -4.22 7.61
N ALA A 94 1.92 -5.18 8.32
CA ALA A 94 2.65 -6.12 9.16
C ALA A 94 3.49 -7.09 8.33
N THR A 95 2.97 -7.56 7.19
CA THR A 95 3.73 -8.39 6.24
C THR A 95 4.94 -7.62 5.68
N ALA A 96 4.81 -6.35 5.34
CA ALA A 96 5.94 -5.53 4.88
C ALA A 96 7.03 -5.40 5.95
N ILE A 97 6.65 -5.16 7.21
CA ILE A 97 7.58 -5.15 8.34
C ILE A 97 8.27 -6.51 8.50
N GLN A 98 7.51 -7.61 8.44
CA GLN A 98 8.05 -8.96 8.56
C GLN A 98 9.08 -9.27 7.46
N LEU A 99 8.81 -8.91 6.21
CA LEU A 99 9.80 -9.08 5.13
C LEU A 99 11.08 -8.28 5.41
N GLY A 100 10.96 -7.06 5.93
CA GLY A 100 12.12 -6.25 6.33
C GLY A 100 12.93 -6.87 7.47
N VAL A 101 12.25 -7.38 8.50
CA VAL A 101 12.89 -8.10 9.62
C VAL A 101 13.60 -9.35 9.14
N GLU A 102 12.95 -10.14 8.29
CA GLU A 102 13.51 -11.39 7.78
C GLU A 102 14.72 -11.17 6.86
N ALA A 103 14.69 -10.15 6.00
CA ALA A 103 15.86 -9.77 5.18
C ALA A 103 17.08 -9.42 6.05
N ILE A 104 16.86 -8.67 7.14
CA ILE A 104 17.92 -8.31 8.10
C ILE A 104 18.43 -9.54 8.85
N ARG A 105 17.51 -10.39 9.36
CA ARG A 105 17.87 -11.61 10.11
C ARG A 105 18.64 -12.62 9.27
N ARG A 106 18.37 -12.67 7.97
CA ARG A 106 19.10 -13.53 7.01
C ARG A 106 20.46 -12.96 6.61
N GLY A 107 20.80 -11.74 7.06
CA GLY A 107 22.04 -11.07 6.70
C GLY A 107 22.07 -10.56 5.25
N GLU A 108 20.91 -10.43 4.60
CA GLU A 108 20.80 -9.93 3.23
C GLU A 108 21.04 -8.41 3.15
N THR A 109 20.77 -7.70 4.25
CA THR A 109 20.94 -6.25 4.37
C THR A 109 20.95 -5.82 5.83
N ASP A 110 21.58 -4.67 6.13
CA ASP A 110 21.54 -4.05 7.45
C ASP A 110 20.40 -3.05 7.63
N ALA A 111 19.72 -2.67 6.55
CA ALA A 111 18.65 -1.68 6.59
C ALA A 111 17.55 -1.99 5.58
N THR A 112 16.29 -1.73 5.92
CA THR A 112 15.15 -1.89 5.00
C THR A 112 14.19 -0.73 5.11
N LEU A 113 13.56 -0.36 3.99
CA LEU A 113 12.48 0.62 3.95
C LEU A 113 11.16 -0.14 3.84
N CYS A 114 10.39 -0.13 4.92
CA CYS A 114 9.07 -0.74 4.96
C CYS A 114 8.01 0.36 4.86
N VAL A 115 7.14 0.31 3.86
CA VAL A 115 6.10 1.31 3.63
C VAL A 115 4.74 0.62 3.56
N ALA A 116 3.71 1.24 4.10
CA ALA A 116 2.34 0.81 3.96
C ALA A 116 1.46 1.98 3.57
N THR A 117 0.54 1.77 2.62
CA THR A 117 -0.43 2.79 2.23
C THR A 117 -1.77 2.18 1.88
N ASP A 118 -2.84 2.90 2.21
CA ASP A 118 -4.21 2.62 1.81
C ASP A 118 -4.86 3.92 1.32
N GLY A 119 -5.50 3.83 0.16
CA GLY A 119 -6.26 4.92 -0.47
C GLY A 119 -7.53 4.37 -1.10
N SER A 120 -8.14 3.37 -0.46
CA SER A 120 -9.28 2.62 -0.98
C SER A 120 -10.63 3.22 -0.57
N VAL A 121 -10.69 4.46 -0.04
CA VAL A 121 -11.97 5.11 0.27
C VAL A 121 -12.57 5.69 -1.02
N ASN A 122 -13.18 4.80 -1.81
CA ASN A 122 -13.88 5.14 -3.03
C ASN A 122 -15.30 4.53 -3.05
N PRO A 123 -16.20 5.01 -3.93
CA PRO A 123 -17.58 4.54 -3.96
C PRO A 123 -17.71 3.03 -4.17
N GLU A 124 -16.86 2.42 -5.01
CA GLU A 124 -16.93 0.99 -5.29
C GLU A 124 -16.54 0.15 -4.07
N ALA A 125 -15.46 0.52 -3.37
CA ALA A 125 -15.06 -0.09 -2.11
C ALA A 125 -16.12 0.08 -1.02
N MET A 126 -16.69 1.28 -0.86
CA MET A 126 -17.77 1.56 0.10
C MET A 126 -18.97 0.63 -0.15
N VAL A 127 -19.39 0.48 -1.41
CA VAL A 127 -20.49 -0.42 -1.78
C VAL A 127 -20.13 -1.88 -1.50
N ARG A 128 -18.94 -2.33 -1.92
CA ARG A 128 -18.48 -3.72 -1.70
C ARG A 128 -18.48 -4.08 -0.21
N PHE A 129 -17.90 -3.23 0.65
CA PHE A 129 -17.89 -3.48 2.10
C PHE A 129 -19.26 -3.30 2.77
N SER A 130 -20.11 -2.40 2.27
CA SER A 130 -21.50 -2.28 2.73
C SER A 130 -22.31 -3.54 2.41
N LEU A 131 -22.13 -4.13 1.23
CA LEU A 131 -22.79 -5.38 0.85
C LEU A 131 -22.35 -6.57 1.71
N LEU A 132 -21.12 -6.54 2.22
CA LEU A 132 -20.62 -7.51 3.19
C LEU A 132 -21.13 -7.25 4.62
N SER A 133 -21.93 -6.19 4.84
CA SER A 133 -22.35 -5.72 6.17
C SER A 133 -21.17 -5.50 7.12
N ALA A 134 -20.01 -5.09 6.58
CA ALA A 134 -18.79 -4.91 7.35
C ALA A 134 -18.62 -3.48 7.91
N LEU A 135 -19.29 -2.50 7.29
CA LEU A 135 -19.20 -1.09 7.66
C LEU A 135 -20.23 -0.74 8.74
N SER A 136 -19.82 0.13 9.67
CA SER A 136 -20.75 0.82 10.58
C SER A 136 -21.76 1.64 9.79
N THR A 137 -23.02 1.63 10.24
CA THR A 137 -24.09 2.45 9.63
C THR A 137 -24.40 3.72 10.44
N GLN A 138 -23.74 3.87 11.59
CA GLN A 138 -23.83 5.08 12.40
C GLN A 138 -23.11 6.24 11.72
N ASN A 139 -23.87 7.09 11.01
CA ASN A 139 -23.33 8.28 10.36
C ASN A 139 -23.21 9.49 11.31
N ASP A 140 -24.05 9.55 12.36
CA ASP A 140 -24.13 10.69 13.28
C ASP A 140 -24.07 10.27 14.77
N PRO A 141 -23.21 10.91 15.60
CA PRO A 141 -22.04 11.68 15.19
C PRO A 141 -20.95 10.72 14.63
N PRO A 142 -20.25 11.08 13.54
CA PRO A 142 -19.34 10.17 12.84
C PRO A 142 -18.16 9.71 13.70
N GLN A 143 -17.76 10.52 14.70
CA GLN A 143 -16.67 10.19 15.63
C GLN A 143 -17.01 9.01 16.55
N ALA A 144 -18.29 8.67 16.71
CA ALA A 144 -18.76 7.56 17.53
C ALA A 144 -18.95 6.25 16.75
N ALA A 145 -18.78 6.26 15.42
CA ALA A 145 -19.02 5.10 14.57
C ALA A 145 -18.02 3.96 14.82
N SER A 146 -16.72 4.28 14.87
CA SER A 146 -15.68 3.30 15.18
C SER A 146 -15.62 3.04 16.69
N LYS A 147 -16.21 1.92 17.11
CA LYS A 147 -16.38 1.54 18.53
C LYS A 147 -15.89 0.11 18.79
N PRO A 148 -14.59 -0.18 18.62
CA PRO A 148 -14.04 -1.52 18.82
C PRO A 148 -14.34 -2.04 20.23
N PHE A 149 -14.69 -3.33 20.33
CA PHE A 149 -15.05 -4.02 21.57
C PHE A 149 -16.30 -3.52 22.31
N SER A 150 -17.01 -2.50 21.80
CA SER A 150 -18.26 -2.04 22.40
C SER A 150 -19.40 -3.06 22.26
N LYS A 151 -20.34 -3.04 23.21
CA LYS A 151 -21.58 -3.84 23.17
C LYS A 151 -22.44 -3.50 21.95
N ASN A 152 -22.47 -2.23 21.54
CA ASN A 152 -23.26 -1.72 20.42
C ASN A 152 -22.42 -1.49 19.14
N ARG A 153 -21.30 -2.21 18.97
CA ARG A 153 -20.52 -2.19 17.73
C ARG A 153 -21.32 -2.72 16.55
N ASP A 154 -21.21 -2.10 15.39
CA ASP A 154 -21.98 -2.42 14.18
C ASP A 154 -21.14 -2.47 12.89
N GLY A 155 -19.82 -2.38 13.00
CA GLY A 155 -18.89 -2.48 11.87
C GLY A 155 -17.66 -1.60 12.05
N PHE A 156 -16.80 -1.57 11.05
CA PHE A 156 -15.65 -0.65 11.02
C PHE A 156 -15.95 0.59 10.15
N VAL A 157 -15.08 1.58 10.22
CA VAL A 157 -15.11 2.76 9.35
C VAL A 157 -13.89 2.70 8.45
N MET A 158 -14.08 2.80 7.13
CA MET A 158 -12.95 2.85 6.21
C MET A 158 -12.14 4.14 6.43
N ALA A 159 -10.83 4.02 6.34
CA ALA A 159 -9.90 5.13 6.48
C ALA A 159 -8.75 4.94 5.51
N GLU A 160 -8.18 6.06 5.08
CA GLU A 160 -6.98 6.11 4.27
C GLU A 160 -5.79 6.49 5.13
N GLY A 161 -4.60 6.19 4.66
CA GLY A 161 -3.38 6.59 5.32
C GLY A 161 -2.13 5.97 4.73
N ALA A 162 -0.99 6.54 5.08
CA ALA A 162 0.32 5.99 4.74
C ALA A 162 1.25 6.05 5.95
N GLY A 163 2.13 5.07 6.06
CA GLY A 163 3.16 4.97 7.08
C GLY A 163 4.43 4.37 6.51
N ALA A 164 5.58 4.74 7.08
CA ALA A 164 6.87 4.21 6.68
C ALA A 164 7.79 4.03 7.88
N LEU A 165 8.51 2.92 7.88
CA LEU A 165 9.52 2.57 8.87
C LEU A 165 10.84 2.28 8.17
N VAL A 166 11.92 2.75 8.78
CA VAL A 166 13.26 2.25 8.50
C VAL A 166 13.56 1.22 9.57
N LEU A 167 13.85 -0.01 9.17
CA LEU A 167 14.34 -1.05 10.07
C LEU A 167 15.82 -1.23 9.84
N GLU A 168 16.57 -1.47 10.90
CA GLU A 168 18.00 -1.73 10.84
C GLU A 168 18.37 -2.91 11.75
N SER A 169 19.49 -3.57 11.44
CA SER A 169 20.10 -4.46 12.41
C SER A 169 20.47 -3.67 13.67
N TYR A 170 20.25 -4.24 14.84
CA TYR A 170 20.49 -3.53 16.11
C TYR A 170 21.94 -3.09 16.23
N GLU A 171 22.87 -3.93 15.77
CA GLU A 171 24.30 -3.65 15.75
C GLU A 171 24.64 -2.48 14.82
N ALA A 172 24.11 -2.44 13.58
CA ALA A 172 24.35 -1.33 12.66
C ALA A 172 23.77 -0.01 13.18
N ALA A 173 22.54 -0.04 13.71
CA ALA A 173 21.88 1.12 14.30
C ALA A 173 22.70 1.69 15.48
N MET A 174 23.18 0.82 16.37
CA MET A 174 24.03 1.21 17.50
C MET A 174 25.39 1.75 17.05
N ALA A 175 26.04 1.09 16.09
CA ALA A 175 27.37 1.48 15.59
C ALA A 175 27.39 2.89 15.00
N ARG A 176 26.31 3.31 14.33
CA ARG A 176 26.18 4.67 13.80
C ARG A 176 25.51 5.68 14.76
N GLY A 177 25.17 5.27 15.98
CA GLY A 177 24.52 6.13 16.98
C GLY A 177 23.10 6.56 16.60
N ALA A 178 22.35 5.68 15.91
CA ALA A 178 20.98 5.95 15.48
C ALA A 178 20.04 6.21 16.67
N ARG A 179 19.05 7.08 16.49
CA ARG A 179 17.94 7.20 17.44
C ARG A 179 16.98 6.03 17.24
N ILE A 180 17.11 5.02 18.10
CA ILE A 180 16.22 3.84 18.09
C ILE A 180 14.87 4.23 18.70
N LEU A 181 13.79 4.09 17.93
CA LEU A 181 12.42 4.36 18.39
C LEU A 181 11.78 3.16 19.10
N GLY A 182 12.27 1.95 18.83
CA GLY A 182 11.77 0.70 19.38
C GLY A 182 12.52 -0.49 18.79
N VAL A 183 12.29 -1.68 19.36
CA VAL A 183 12.90 -2.94 18.92
C VAL A 183 11.80 -3.90 18.51
N VAL A 184 11.92 -4.48 17.31
CA VAL A 184 11.02 -5.54 16.85
C VAL A 184 11.51 -6.87 17.43
N ALA A 185 10.91 -7.31 18.53
CA ALA A 185 11.30 -8.56 19.21
C ALA A 185 10.95 -9.81 18.38
N GLY A 186 9.90 -9.75 17.58
CA GLY A 186 9.47 -10.85 16.71
C GLY A 186 8.33 -10.46 15.79
N CYS A 187 8.11 -11.29 14.78
CA CYS A 187 7.04 -11.23 13.81
C CYS A 187 6.59 -12.67 13.48
N GLY A 188 5.35 -12.84 13.07
CA GLY A 188 4.81 -14.14 12.70
C GLY A 188 3.56 -14.00 11.86
N GLU A 189 3.45 -14.84 10.84
CA GLU A 189 2.27 -15.01 10.00
C GLU A 189 1.86 -16.48 10.02
N LEU A 190 0.56 -16.76 10.02
CA LEU A 190 0.05 -18.12 9.95
C LEU A 190 0.02 -18.53 8.47
N THR A 191 0.85 -19.49 8.08
CA THR A 191 0.81 -20.17 6.77
C THR A 191 -0.12 -21.37 6.81
#